data_AF-A0A7V9JI59-F1
#
_entry.id   AF-A0A7V9JI59-F1
#
_cell.length_a   1.000
_cell.length_b   1.000
_cell.length_c   1.000
_cell.angle_alpha   90.00
_cell.angle_beta   90.00
_cell.angle_gamma   90.00
#
_symmetry.space_group_name_H-M   'P 1'
#
loop_
_entity.id
_entity.type
_entity.pdbx_description
1 polymer ?
#
loop_
_entity_poly.entity_id
_entity_poly.type
_entity_poly.pdbx_seq_one_letter_code
_entity_poly.pdbx_strand_id
1 'polypeptide(L)'
;ARAKFLHWAWQIKFEAAKNVAHVVDKMLHACGGSGYKRDMELERYLRDAKAGWVMGPTNEVLRQFVGKSVLLGFESLDYWNQTYNRRAVENEVKKLDAAGKRELAEQLLSQVAEEEAKEPAKAG
;
A
#
# COMPACT_ATOMS: atom_id res chain seq x y z
N ALA A 1 16.35 11.74 8.14
CA ALA A 1 15.06 11.71 7.42
C ALA A 1 14.21 10.53 7.91
N ARG A 2 12.88 10.72 8.03
CA ARG A 2 11.87 9.77 8.55
C ARG A 2 11.93 8.37 7.93
N ALA A 3 12.45 8.25 6.69
CA ALA A 3 12.63 6.99 5.96
C ALA A 3 13.44 5.93 6.73
N LYS A 4 14.43 6.32 7.55
CA LYS A 4 15.25 5.39 8.33
C LYS A 4 14.46 4.57 9.35
N PHE A 5 13.26 5.01 9.71
CA PHE A 5 12.41 4.37 10.72
C PHE A 5 11.18 3.69 10.11
N LEU A 6 11.09 3.56 8.79
CA LEU A 6 9.91 2.99 8.13
C LEU A 6 9.59 1.58 8.60
N HIS A 7 10.61 0.72 8.71
CA HIS A 7 10.44 -0.64 9.22
C HIS A 7 9.79 -0.68 10.61
N TRP A 8 10.22 0.20 11.51
CA TRP A 8 9.64 0.33 12.85
C TRP A 8 8.23 0.93 12.83
N ALA A 9 8.00 1.94 11.99
CA ALA A 9 6.69 2.57 11.85
C ALA A 9 5.64 1.57 11.32
N TRP A 10 6.03 0.68 10.41
CA TRP A 10 5.17 -0.39 9.90
C TRP A 10 4.78 -1.38 11.00
N GLN A 11 5.73 -1.81 11.82
CA GLN A 11 5.46 -2.70 12.95
C GLN A 11 4.54 -2.04 13.99
N ILE A 12 4.81 -0.79 14.37
CA ILE A 12 3.96 -0.05 15.31
C ILE A 12 2.54 0.06 14.78
N LYS A 13 2.35 0.41 13.50
CA LYS A 13 1.02 0.51 12.92
C LYS A 13 0.30 -0.84 12.95
N PHE A 14 0.97 -1.91 12.53
CA PHE A 14 0.41 -3.26 12.52
C PHE A 14 -0.02 -3.71 13.92
N GLU A 15 0.86 -3.57 14.91
CA GLU A 15 0.59 -3.99 16.28
C GLU A 15 -0.50 -3.15 16.95
N ALA A 16 -0.49 -1.83 16.75
CA ALA A 16 -1.53 -0.95 17.29
C ALA A 16 -2.91 -1.27 16.68
N ALA A 17 -2.99 -1.42 15.35
CA ALA A 17 -4.24 -1.75 14.66
C ALA A 17 -4.77 -3.14 15.05
N LYS A 18 -3.87 -4.13 15.19
CA LYS A 18 -4.23 -5.48 15.64
C LYS A 18 -4.76 -5.47 17.08
N ASN A 19 -4.08 -4.75 17.96
CA ASN A 19 -4.44 -4.69 19.38
C ASN A 19 -5.78 -3.97 19.59
N VAL A 20 -5.98 -2.80 18.98
CA VAL A 20 -7.23 -2.06 19.14
C VAL A 20 -8.42 -2.87 18.62
N ALA A 21 -8.30 -3.51 17.45
CA ALA A 21 -9.35 -4.36 16.88
C ALA A 21 -9.72 -5.52 17.81
N HIS A 22 -8.74 -6.19 18.40
CA HIS A 22 -8.95 -7.27 19.36
C HIS A 22 -9.65 -6.81 20.64
N VAL A 23 -9.23 -5.67 21.19
CA VAL A 23 -9.79 -5.15 22.44
C VAL A 23 -11.24 -4.68 22.23
N VAL A 24 -11.53 -3.92 21.18
CA VAL A 24 -12.88 -3.39 20.96
C VAL A 24 -13.89 -4.48 20.60
N ASP A 25 -13.45 -5.53 19.88
CA ASP A 25 -14.27 -6.70 19.62
C ASP A 25 -14.68 -7.40 20.93
N LYS A 26 -13.71 -7.60 21.84
CA LYS A 26 -13.98 -8.15 23.18
C LYS A 26 -14.91 -7.25 24.00
N MET A 27 -14.73 -5.94 23.94
CA MET A 27 -15.61 -4.99 24.63
C MET A 27 -17.05 -5.11 24.12
N LEU A 28 -17.26 -5.16 22.81
CA LEU A 28 -18.59 -5.30 22.23
C LEU A 28 -19.23 -6.65 22.61
N HIS A 29 -18.47 -7.75 22.53
CA HIS A 29 -18.93 -9.06 22.97
C HIS A 29 -19.32 -9.07 24.46
N ALA A 30 -18.54 -8.44 25.33
CA ALA A 30 -18.84 -8.36 26.76
C ALA A 30 -20.10 -7.52 27.07
N CYS A 31 -20.35 -6.46 26.32
CA CYS A 31 -21.52 -5.59 26.50
C CYS A 31 -22.80 -6.10 25.82
N GLY A 32 -22.68 -7.08 24.91
CA GLY A 32 -23.79 -7.58 24.11
C GLY A 32 -24.49 -6.46 23.33
N GLY A 33 -25.81 -6.58 23.15
CA GLY A 33 -26.61 -5.60 22.41
C GLY A 33 -26.54 -4.17 22.98
N SER A 34 -26.28 -4.01 24.29
CA SER A 34 -26.12 -2.68 24.89
C SER A 34 -24.93 -1.92 24.33
N GLY A 35 -23.89 -2.60 23.86
CA GLY A 35 -22.72 -1.95 23.25
C GLY A 35 -23.03 -1.20 21.95
N TYR A 36 -24.17 -1.46 21.31
CA TYR A 36 -24.62 -0.70 20.14
C TYR A 36 -25.34 0.61 20.48
N LYS A 37 -25.60 0.88 21.76
CA LYS A 37 -26.24 2.13 22.17
C LYS A 37 -25.26 3.30 22.03
N ARG A 38 -25.80 4.46 21.62
CA ARG A 38 -25.01 5.68 21.38
C ARG A 38 -24.37 6.27 22.63
N ASP A 39 -24.90 5.98 23.81
CA ASP A 39 -24.34 6.41 25.10
C ASP A 39 -23.06 5.64 25.48
N MET A 40 -22.88 4.42 24.95
CA MET A 40 -21.66 3.61 25.15
C MET A 40 -20.61 3.82 24.06
N GLU A 41 -21.02 4.23 22.85
CA GLU A 41 -20.15 4.53 21.69
C GLU A 41 -19.23 3.36 21.22
N LEU A 42 -19.46 2.12 21.68
CA LEU A 42 -18.58 0.99 21.35
C LEU A 42 -18.64 0.61 19.87
N GLU A 43 -19.79 0.79 19.22
CA GLU A 43 -19.89 0.65 17.76
C GLU A 43 -18.88 1.54 17.02
N ARG A 44 -18.61 2.74 17.56
CA ARG A 44 -17.77 3.74 16.91
C ARG A 44 -16.32 3.30 17.01
N TYR A 45 -15.95 2.80 18.19
CA TYR A 45 -14.63 2.22 18.41
C TYR A 45 -14.40 0.98 17.54
N LEU A 46 -15.41 0.12 17.34
CA LEU A 46 -15.31 -1.00 16.42
C LEU A 46 -15.07 -0.53 14.98
N ARG A 47 -15.85 0.46 14.52
CA ARG A 47 -15.71 1.07 13.19
C ARG A 47 -14.31 1.67 12.99
N ASP A 48 -13.84 2.47 13.96
CA ASP A 48 -12.55 3.15 13.88
C ASP A 48 -11.37 2.17 14.00
N ALA A 49 -11.48 1.15 14.85
CA ALA A 49 -10.48 0.08 14.92
C ALA A 49 -10.35 -0.66 13.58
N LYS A 50 -11.48 -0.92 12.90
CA LYS A 50 -11.46 -1.53 11.57
C LYS A 50 -10.79 -0.63 10.54
N ALA A 51 -10.95 0.69 10.63
CA ALA A 51 -10.26 1.63 9.76
C ALA A 51 -8.73 1.50 9.88
N GLY A 52 -8.19 1.29 11.08
CA GLY A 52 -6.77 1.04 11.28
C GLY A 52 -6.22 -0.17 10.50
N TRP A 53 -7.07 -1.18 10.26
CA TRP A 53 -6.71 -2.40 9.53
C TRP A 53 -6.72 -2.22 8.01
N VAL A 54 -7.71 -1.47 7.50
CA VAL A 54 -8.00 -1.39 6.05
C VAL A 54 -7.44 -0.13 5.39
N MET A 55 -7.10 0.90 6.17
CA MET A 55 -6.55 2.15 5.63
C MET A 55 -5.05 2.02 5.34
N GLY A 56 -4.64 2.57 4.20
CA GLY A 56 -3.29 2.41 3.66
C GLY A 56 -2.15 2.80 4.61
N PRO A 57 -1.02 2.06 4.59
CA PRO A 57 -0.90 0.68 4.10
C PRO A 57 -1.76 -0.29 4.96
N THR A 58 -2.44 -1.26 4.36
CA THR A 58 -3.26 -2.22 5.12
C THR A 58 -2.41 -3.17 5.95
N ASN A 59 -3.00 -3.88 6.92
CA ASN A 59 -2.28 -4.86 7.73
C ASN A 59 -1.67 -6.01 6.92
N GLU A 60 -2.30 -6.43 5.83
CA GLU A 60 -1.77 -7.45 4.92
C GLU A 60 -0.53 -6.91 4.18
N VAL A 61 -0.59 -5.67 3.69
CA VAL A 61 0.53 -4.99 3.03
C VAL A 61 1.68 -4.76 4.03
N LEU A 62 1.37 -4.33 5.25
CA LEU A 62 2.38 -4.16 6.31
C LEU A 62 3.09 -5.46 6.64
N ARG A 63 2.37 -6.59 6.75
CA ARG A 63 2.98 -7.91 6.93
C ARG A 63 3.93 -8.27 5.79
N GLN A 64 3.57 -7.95 4.55
CA GLN A 64 4.45 -8.14 3.40
C GLN A 64 5.69 -7.24 3.46
N PHE A 65 5.54 -5.96 3.84
CA PHE A 65 6.67 -5.03 3.96
C PHE A 65 7.65 -5.47 5.05
N VAL A 66 7.15 -5.78 6.24
CA VAL A 66 7.97 -6.26 7.34
C VAL A 66 8.65 -7.58 6.95
N GLY A 67 7.89 -8.56 6.44
CA GLY A 67 8.43 -9.87 6.06
C GLY A 67 9.52 -9.77 4.98
N LYS A 68 9.27 -9.04 3.89
CA LYS A 68 10.26 -8.82 2.83
C LYS A 68 11.48 -8.06 3.33
N SER A 69 11.31 -7.02 4.14
CA SER A 69 12.46 -6.28 4.69
C SER A 69 13.40 -7.15 5.51
N VAL A 70 12.86 -8.12 6.27
CA VAL A 70 13.66 -9.00 7.12
C VAL A 70 14.27 -10.15 6.33
N LEU A 71 13.53 -10.74 5.39
CA LEU A 71 13.97 -11.93 4.64
C LEU A 71 14.84 -11.60 3.42
N LEU A 72 14.59 -10.46 2.76
CA LEU A 72 15.17 -10.10 1.45
C LEU A 72 15.91 -8.76 1.46
N GLY A 73 15.98 -8.07 2.61
CA GLY A 73 16.57 -6.73 2.71
C GLY A 73 15.58 -5.61 2.36
N PHE A 74 15.88 -4.38 2.81
CA PHE A 74 14.99 -3.23 2.65
C PHE A 74 14.92 -2.73 1.20
N GLU A 75 15.98 -2.94 0.44
CA GLU A 75 16.10 -2.67 -1.00
C GLU A 75 15.14 -3.52 -1.86
N SER A 76 14.66 -4.64 -1.33
CA SER A 76 13.65 -5.46 -2.00
C SER A 76 12.25 -4.83 -1.99
N LEU A 77 12.06 -3.75 -1.22
CA LEU A 77 10.77 -3.09 -1.05
C LEU A 77 10.58 -1.94 -2.02
N ASP A 78 9.60 -2.09 -2.89
CA ASP A 78 8.99 -0.97 -3.58
C ASP A 78 7.70 -0.54 -2.86
N TYR A 79 7.87 0.17 -1.75
CA TYR A 79 6.75 0.59 -0.90
C TYR A 79 6.04 1.87 -1.38
N TRP A 80 6.53 2.49 -2.47
CA TRP A 80 5.95 3.65 -3.13
C TRP A 80 5.55 3.38 -4.59
N ASN A 81 5.55 2.12 -5.04
CA ASN A 81 5.25 1.73 -6.42
C ASN A 81 6.07 2.53 -7.47
N GLN A 82 7.35 2.73 -7.20
CA GLN A 82 8.27 3.44 -8.09
C GLN A 82 8.92 2.52 -9.13
N THR A 83 8.75 1.20 -8.99
CA THR A 83 9.26 0.19 -9.91
C THR A 83 8.10 -0.55 -10.56
N TYR A 84 8.16 -0.69 -11.88
CA TYR A 84 7.17 -1.47 -12.60
C TYR A 84 7.44 -2.98 -12.45
N ASN A 85 6.38 -3.78 -12.55
CA ASN A 85 6.53 -5.24 -12.57
C ASN A 85 7.11 -5.70 -13.91
N ARG A 86 8.44 -5.74 -13.99
CA ARG A 86 9.17 -6.10 -15.22
C ARG A 86 8.70 -7.42 -15.81
N ARG A 87 8.52 -8.45 -14.97
CA ARG A 87 8.09 -9.77 -15.44
C ARG A 87 6.71 -9.73 -16.09
N ALA A 88 5.76 -9.00 -15.49
CA ALA A 88 4.42 -8.86 -16.07
C ALA A 88 4.48 -8.13 -17.42
N VAL A 89 5.20 -7.00 -17.48
CA VAL A 89 5.36 -6.25 -18.73
C VAL A 89 6.02 -7.10 -19.81
N GLU A 90 7.12 -7.76 -19.52
CA GLU A 90 7.80 -8.63 -20.49
C GLU A 90 6.90 -9.77 -20.98
N ASN A 91 6.09 -10.36 -20.09
CA ASN A 91 5.18 -11.43 -20.47
C ASN A 91 4.07 -10.93 -21.41
N GLU A 92 3.51 -9.74 -21.17
CA GLU A 92 2.49 -9.17 -22.05
C GLU A 92 3.09 -8.72 -23.39
N VAL A 93 4.25 -8.05 -23.37
CA VAL A 93 4.95 -7.61 -24.59
C VAL A 93 5.35 -8.78 -25.49
N LYS A 94 5.68 -9.94 -24.92
CA LYS A 94 5.99 -11.15 -25.68
C LYS A 94 4.80 -11.71 -26.47
N LYS A 95 3.56 -11.43 -26.05
CA LYS A 95 2.34 -11.89 -26.75
C LYS A 95 2.01 -11.07 -27.98
N LEU A 96 2.58 -9.87 -28.10
CA LEU A 96 2.38 -9.00 -29.25
C LEU A 96 3.11 -9.54 -30.49
N ASP A 97 2.46 -9.42 -31.64
CA ASP A 97 3.07 -9.63 -32.93
C ASP A 97 3.93 -8.42 -33.34
N ALA A 98 4.51 -8.45 -34.54
CA ALA A 98 5.37 -7.36 -35.01
C ALA A 98 4.61 -6.04 -35.21
N ALA A 99 3.32 -6.09 -35.54
CA ALA A 99 2.49 -4.90 -35.70
C ALA A 99 2.21 -4.25 -34.34
N GLY A 100 1.71 -5.04 -33.37
CA GLY A 100 1.40 -4.55 -32.02
C GLY A 100 2.63 -4.05 -31.26
N LYS A 101 3.81 -4.63 -31.49
CA LYS A 101 5.07 -4.11 -30.92
C LYS A 101 5.44 -2.72 -31.47
N ARG A 102 5.21 -2.47 -32.77
CA ARG A 102 5.47 -1.15 -33.37
C ARG A 102 4.49 -0.11 -32.81
N GLU A 103 3.21 -0.45 -32.76
CA GLU A 103 2.18 0.44 -32.22
C GLU A 103 2.48 0.84 -30.77
N LEU A 104 2.80 -0.14 -29.91
CA LEU A 104 3.17 0.14 -28.52
C LEU A 104 4.43 1.02 -28.42
N ALA A 105 5.44 0.78 -29.26
CA ALA A 105 6.65 1.58 -29.27
C ALA A 105 6.37 3.04 -29.68
N GLU A 106 5.55 3.26 -30.71
CA GLU A 106 5.13 4.59 -31.16
C GLU A 106 4.36 5.33 -30.06
N GLN A 107 3.43 4.64 -29.37
CA GLN A 107 2.70 5.21 -28.24
C GLN A 107 3.62 5.64 -27.10
N LEU A 108 4.57 4.78 -26.70
CA LEU A 108 5.53 5.09 -25.63
C LEU A 108 6.45 6.25 -26.01
N LEU A 109 6.93 6.30 -27.26
CA LEU A 109 7.75 7.42 -27.75
C LEU A 109 6.98 8.74 -27.76
N SER A 110 5.70 8.72 -28.13
CA SER A 110 4.84 9.91 -28.06
C SER A 110 4.65 10.38 -26.61
N GLN A 111 4.42 9.46 -25.67
CA GLN A 111 4.27 9.80 -24.25
C GLN A 111 5.55 10.43 -23.69
N VAL A 112 6.72 9.89 -24.02
CA VAL A 112 8.01 10.48 -23.61
C VAL A 112 8.16 11.91 -24.13
N ALA A 113 7.86 12.16 -25.41
CA ALA A 113 7.94 13.50 -25.98
C ALA A 113 7.00 14.51 -25.28
N GLU A 114 5.79 14.07 -24.89
CA GLU A 114 4.87 14.91 -24.12
C GLU A 114 5.35 15.18 -22.69
N GLU A 115 5.98 14.21 -22.04
CA GLU A 115 6.52 14.35 -20.69
C GLU A 115 7.73 15.29 -20.67
N GLU A 116 8.66 15.14 -21.62
CA GLU A 116 9.82 16.03 -21.79
C GLU A 116 9.39 17.47 -22.07
N ALA A 117 8.35 17.69 -22.86
CA ALA A 117 7.80 19.03 -23.11
C ALA A 117 7.16 19.68 -21.87
N LYS A 118 6.76 18.88 -20.87
CA LYS A 118 6.15 19.32 -19.61
C LYS A 118 7.18 19.49 -18.48
N GLU A 119 8.40 18.97 -18.61
CA GLU A 119 9.45 19.19 -17.60
C GLU A 119 9.89 20.66 -17.61
N PRO A 120 9.75 21.40 -16.49
CA PRO A 120 10.33 22.74 -16.40
C PRO A 120 11.85 22.62 -16.46
N ALA A 121 12.49 23.47 -17.27
CA ALA A 121 13.95 23.55 -17.37
C ALA A 121 14.55 23.58 -15.95
N LYS A 122 15.26 22.52 -15.56
CA LYS A 122 15.90 22.40 -14.25
C LYS A 122 16.75 23.64 -14.00
N ALA A 123 16.35 24.48 -13.05
CA ALA A 123 17.19 25.55 -12.54
C ALA A 123 18.46 24.92 -11.94
N GLY A 124 19.61 25.34 -12.47
CA GLY A 124 20.93 24.94 -12.01
C GLY A 124 21.29 25.46 -10.64
#